data_AF-A0A3D5R8N2-F1
#
_entry.id   AF-A0A3D5R8N2-F1
#
_cell.length_a   1.000
_cell.length_b   1.000
_cell.length_c   1.000
_cell.angle_alpha   90.00
_cell.angle_beta   90.00
_cell.angle_gamma   90.00
#
_symmetry.space_group_name_H-M   'P 1'
#
loop_
_entity.id
_entity.type
_entity.pdbx_description
1 polymer ?
#
loop_
_entity_poly.entity_id
_entity_poly.type
_entity_poly.pdbx_seq_one_letter_code
_entity_poly.pdbx_strand_id
1 'polypeptide(L)'
;NETNVGEKIDIAYDFIINNISYDYDKVELLHPNYIPYPDKTIEELKGICYDYASLLAAMKRSEAIPVKLVKGYSTHVDGYHAWNEILINGEWVVVDTTVDAAYNKANMKFNFSKTKSDYTKVYEY
;
A
#
# COMPACT_ATOMS: atom_id res chain seq x y z
N ASN A 1 -10.25 2.22 21.93
CA ASN A 1 -9.79 3.62 21.86
C ASN A 1 -9.14 3.86 20.52
N GLU A 2 -9.58 4.89 19.81
CA GLU A 2 -9.12 5.30 18.48
C GLU A 2 -7.62 5.60 18.44
N THR A 3 -7.03 6.03 19.56
CA THR A 3 -5.57 6.22 19.74
C THR A 3 -4.78 4.97 19.41
N ASN A 4 -5.30 3.78 19.72
CA ASN A 4 -4.62 2.51 19.45
C ASN A 4 -4.68 2.09 17.97
N VAL A 5 -5.69 2.56 17.22
CA VAL A 5 -5.86 2.23 15.80
C VAL A 5 -4.85 3.01 14.95
N GLY A 6 -4.67 4.30 15.23
CA GLY A 6 -3.65 5.13 14.58
C GLY A 6 -2.25 4.56 14.77
N GLU A 7 -1.86 4.31 16.03
CA GLU A 7 -0.54 3.73 16.36
C GLU A 7 -0.27 2.40 15.63
N LYS A 8 -1.29 1.53 15.56
CA LYS A 8 -1.19 0.26 14.84
C LYS A 8 -1.00 0.45 13.34
N ILE A 9 -1.69 1.42 12.75
CA ILE A 9 -1.53 1.76 11.33
C ILE A 9 -0.12 2.28 11.08
N ASP A 10 0.35 3.21 11.91
CA ASP A 10 1.65 3.85 11.76
C ASP A 10 2.79 2.84 11.82
N ILE A 11 2.77 1.89 12.77
CA ILE A 11 3.84 0.88 12.91
C ILE A 11 3.98 0.03 11.63
N ALA A 12 2.87 -0.47 11.08
CA ALA A 12 2.90 -1.31 9.88
C ALA A 12 3.26 -0.50 8.64
N TYR A 13 2.69 0.70 8.52
CA TYR A 13 2.98 1.64 7.44
C TYR A 13 4.46 2.02 7.41
N ASP A 14 5.01 2.46 8.54
CA ASP A 14 6.42 2.85 8.69
C ASP A 14 7.37 1.68 8.39
N PHE A 15 7.04 0.48 8.87
CA PHE A 15 7.82 -0.70 8.54
C PHE A 15 7.88 -0.91 7.02
N ILE A 16 6.74 -0.87 6.34
CA ILE A 16 6.66 -1.11 4.89
C ILE A 16 7.47 -0.05 4.12
N ILE A 17 7.26 1.24 4.39
CA ILE A 17 7.89 2.32 3.60
C ILE A 17 9.39 2.45 3.84
N ASN A 18 9.90 1.91 4.95
CA ASN A 18 11.33 1.98 5.29
C ASN A 18 12.11 0.71 4.88
N ASN A 19 11.45 -0.44 4.80
CA ASN A 19 12.16 -1.72 4.65
C ASN A 19 11.94 -2.39 3.29
N ILE A 20 10.80 -2.15 2.63
CA ILE A 20 10.48 -2.88 1.40
C ILE A 20 11.02 -2.11 0.20
N SER A 21 11.74 -2.83 -0.68
CA SER A 21 12.28 -2.31 -1.94
C SER A 21 11.42 -2.69 -3.14
N TYR A 22 11.28 -1.75 -4.09
CA TYR A 22 10.50 -2.00 -5.29
C TYR A 22 11.21 -2.99 -6.24
N ASP A 23 10.48 -3.99 -6.72
CA ASP A 23 10.97 -5.02 -7.63
C ASP A 23 10.66 -4.70 -9.10
N TYR A 24 11.54 -3.92 -9.74
CA TYR A 24 11.38 -3.56 -11.15
C TYR A 24 11.47 -4.77 -12.09
N ASP A 25 12.35 -5.74 -11.79
CA ASP A 25 12.54 -6.94 -12.62
C ASP A 25 11.27 -7.83 -12.62
N LYS A 26 10.56 -7.87 -11.49
CA LYS A 26 9.32 -8.63 -11.35
C LYS A 26 8.18 -8.07 -12.19
N VAL A 27 8.17 -6.76 -12.48
CA VAL A 27 7.14 -6.13 -13.32
C VAL A 27 7.24 -6.63 -14.76
N GLU A 28 8.46 -6.75 -15.30
CA GLU A 28 8.68 -7.20 -16.68
C GLU A 28 8.27 -8.66 -16.92
N LEU A 29 8.36 -9.47 -15.88
CA LEU A 29 8.05 -10.90 -15.90
C LEU A 29 6.66 -11.22 -15.35
N LEU A 30 5.85 -10.21 -15.03
CA LEU A 30 4.61 -10.39 -14.28
C LEU A 30 3.56 -11.13 -15.13
N HIS A 31 3.16 -12.32 -14.67
CA HIS A 31 2.07 -13.04 -15.28
C HIS A 31 0.72 -12.32 -15.01
N PRO A 32 -0.23 -12.27 -15.98
CA PRO A 32 -1.51 -11.58 -15.80
C PRO A 32 -2.34 -12.05 -14.60
N ASN A 33 -2.13 -13.29 -14.16
CA ASN A 33 -2.82 -13.92 -13.02
C ASN A 33 -2.00 -13.85 -11.72
N TYR A 34 -1.06 -12.92 -11.61
CA TYR A 34 -0.26 -12.76 -10.40
C TYR A 34 -1.14 -12.45 -9.18
N ILE A 35 -0.94 -13.22 -8.10
CA ILE A 35 -1.59 -13.03 -6.81
C ILE A 35 -0.49 -12.77 -5.77
N PRO A 36 -0.56 -11.68 -5.00
CA PRO A 36 0.46 -11.34 -4.01
C PRO A 36 0.41 -12.31 -2.83
N TYR A 37 1.57 -12.59 -2.25
CA TYR A 37 1.70 -13.44 -1.06
C TYR A 37 2.38 -12.65 0.06
N PRO A 38 1.61 -12.04 0.98
CA PRO A 38 2.12 -11.15 2.03
C PRO A 38 3.31 -11.69 2.82
N ASP A 39 3.26 -12.97 3.20
CA ASP A 39 4.32 -13.62 3.98
C ASP A 39 5.65 -13.62 3.22
N LYS A 40 5.62 -13.85 1.90
CA LYS A 40 6.82 -13.75 1.06
C LYS A 40 7.32 -12.32 0.94
N THR A 41 6.42 -11.34 0.84
CA THR A 41 6.81 -9.93 0.77
C THR A 41 7.55 -9.47 2.04
N ILE A 42 7.09 -9.89 3.23
CA ILE A 42 7.76 -9.55 4.49
C ILE A 42 9.07 -10.32 4.69
N GLU A 43 9.17 -11.55 4.18
CA GLU A 43 10.42 -12.33 4.19
C GLU A 43 11.48 -11.76 3.26
N GLU A 44 11.10 -11.40 2.03
CA GLU A 44 12.03 -10.92 1.00
C GLU A 44 12.32 -9.42 1.12
N LEU A 45 11.47 -8.67 1.82
CA LEU A 45 11.50 -7.20 1.88
C LEU A 45 11.55 -6.56 0.47
N LYS A 46 10.89 -7.20 -0.50
CA LYS A 46 10.91 -6.80 -1.91
C LYS A 46 9.57 -7.14 -2.57
N GLY A 47 9.08 -6.26 -3.45
CA GLY A 47 7.83 -6.51 -4.17
C GLY A 47 7.42 -5.37 -5.10
N ILE A 48 6.27 -5.52 -5.75
CA ILE A 48 5.64 -4.48 -6.58
C ILE A 48 4.45 -3.83 -5.86
N CYS A 49 3.80 -2.82 -6.45
CA CYS A 49 2.69 -2.11 -5.81
C CYS A 49 1.61 -3.02 -5.21
N TYR A 50 1.28 -4.12 -5.91
CA TYR A 50 0.29 -5.08 -5.44
C TYR A 50 0.75 -5.85 -4.19
N ASP A 51 2.05 -6.11 -4.06
CA ASP A 51 2.63 -6.79 -2.90
C ASP A 51 2.62 -5.89 -1.67
N TYR A 52 2.98 -4.61 -1.83
CA TYR A 52 2.94 -3.61 -0.76
C TYR A 52 1.51 -3.46 -0.22
N ALA A 53 0.56 -3.21 -1.13
CA ALA A 53 -0.83 -2.96 -0.75
C ALA A 53 -1.49 -4.21 -0.14
N SER A 54 -1.12 -5.41 -0.63
CA SER A 54 -1.60 -6.68 -0.07
C SER A 54 -1.05 -6.92 1.33
N LEU A 55 0.23 -6.64 1.56
CA LEU A 55 0.86 -6.79 2.88
C LEU A 55 0.22 -5.87 3.92
N LEU A 56 0.05 -4.57 3.60
CA LEU A 56 -0.59 -3.64 4.53
C LEU A 56 -2.03 -4.07 4.84
N ALA A 57 -2.80 -4.47 3.80
CA ALA A 57 -4.15 -4.98 4.00
C ALA A 57 -4.17 -6.21 4.93
N ALA A 58 -3.28 -7.18 4.73
CA ALA A 58 -3.20 -8.37 5.56
C ALA A 58 -2.86 -8.02 7.02
N MET A 59 -1.85 -7.17 7.25
CA MET A 59 -1.44 -6.74 8.59
C MET A 59 -2.56 -6.02 9.34
N LYS A 60 -3.34 -5.17 8.68
CA LYS A 60 -4.36 -4.37 9.36
C LYS A 60 -5.69 -5.11 9.52
N ARG A 61 -6.05 -5.94 8.54
CA ARG A 61 -7.24 -6.81 8.65
C ARG A 61 -7.08 -7.84 9.77
N SER A 62 -5.87 -8.33 10.05
CA SER A 62 -5.62 -9.25 11.18
C SER A 62 -5.86 -8.59 12.55
N GLU A 63 -5.81 -7.26 12.61
CA GLU A 63 -6.10 -6.45 13.80
C GLU A 63 -7.55 -5.92 13.80
N ALA A 64 -8.41 -6.45 12.94
CA ALA A 64 -9.80 -6.03 12.73
C ALA A 64 -9.97 -4.57 12.23
N ILE A 65 -8.93 -3.97 11.64
CA ILE A 65 -9.01 -2.65 11.01
C ILE A 65 -9.51 -2.84 9.56
N PRO A 66 -10.64 -2.23 9.16
CA PRO A 66 -11.14 -2.35 7.79
C PRO A 66 -10.20 -1.66 6.81
N VAL A 67 -9.69 -2.44 5.86
CA VAL A 67 -8.83 -1.97 4.77
C VAL A 67 -9.36 -2.54 3.47
N LYS A 68 -9.39 -1.75 2.40
CA LYS A 68 -9.60 -2.21 1.03
C LYS A 68 -8.25 -2.33 0.33
N LEU A 69 -8.12 -3.36 -0.49
CA LEU A 69 -7.04 -3.48 -1.47
C LEU A 69 -7.59 -3.01 -2.81
N VAL A 70 -7.05 -1.92 -3.33
CA VAL A 70 -7.61 -1.25 -4.51
C VAL A 70 -6.63 -1.35 -5.67
N LYS A 71 -7.15 -1.55 -6.88
CA LYS A 71 -6.37 -1.52 -8.13
C LYS A 71 -7.01 -0.55 -9.13
N GLY A 72 -6.19 0.18 -9.87
CA GLY A 72 -6.63 1.19 -10.82
C GLY A 72 -5.49 2.07 -11.31
N TYR A 73 -5.72 3.37 -11.35
CA TYR A 73 -4.77 4.35 -11.87
C TYR A 73 -4.55 5.49 -10.87
N SER A 74 -3.36 6.08 -10.88
CA SER A 74 -3.01 7.24 -10.07
C SER A 74 -2.26 8.28 -10.89
N THR A 75 -2.34 9.55 -10.53
CA THR A 75 -1.49 10.60 -11.12
C THR A 75 -0.03 10.53 -10.64
N HIS A 76 0.27 9.73 -9.61
CA HIS A 76 1.62 9.57 -9.07
C HIS A 76 2.45 8.50 -9.78
N VAL A 77 1.80 7.59 -10.52
CA VAL A 77 2.44 6.41 -11.12
C VAL A 77 1.92 6.24 -12.55
N ASP A 78 2.83 6.07 -13.50
CA ASP A 78 2.45 5.70 -14.86
C ASP A 78 2.08 4.21 -14.93
N GLY A 79 0.86 3.94 -15.37
CA GLY A 79 0.35 2.60 -15.59
C GLY A 79 -0.59 2.09 -14.49
N TYR A 80 -0.81 0.77 -14.50
CA TYR A 80 -1.73 0.13 -13.58
C TYR A 80 -1.11 0.01 -12.19
N HIS A 81 -1.87 0.41 -11.16
CA HIS A 81 -1.35 0.58 -9.82
C HIS A 81 -2.26 -0.04 -8.75
N ALA A 82 -1.70 -0.27 -7.57
CA ALA A 82 -2.41 -0.81 -6.41
C ALA A 82 -2.10 -0.02 -5.13
N TRP A 83 -3.12 0.23 -4.32
CA TRP A 83 -3.03 1.00 -3.07
C TRP A 83 -4.07 0.50 -2.05
N ASN A 84 -4.14 1.15 -0.89
CA ASN A 84 -5.12 0.84 0.14
C ASN A 84 -6.09 1.99 0.40
N GLU A 85 -7.32 1.64 0.78
CA GLU A 85 -8.21 2.56 1.49
C GLU A 85 -8.44 2.01 2.90
N ILE A 86 -8.11 2.79 3.92
CA ILE A 86 -8.23 2.37 5.33
C ILE A 86 -9.38 3.15 5.96
N LEU A 87 -10.26 2.47 6.70
CA LEU A 87 -11.34 3.13 7.44
C LEU A 87 -10.79 3.70 8.75
N ILE A 88 -10.67 5.02 8.84
CA ILE A 88 -10.15 5.73 10.01
C ILE A 88 -11.23 6.73 10.46
N ASN A 89 -11.68 6.61 11.71
CA ASN A 89 -12.70 7.49 12.31
C ASN A 89 -13.97 7.63 11.46
N GLY A 90 -14.39 6.54 10.80
CA GLY A 90 -15.59 6.51 9.95
C GLY A 90 -15.37 6.97 8.50
N GLU A 91 -14.15 7.39 8.13
CA GLU A 91 -13.83 7.83 6.78
C GLU A 91 -12.83 6.92 6.08
N TRP A 92 -13.05 6.65 4.80
CA TRP A 92 -12.07 5.95 3.97
C TRP A 92 -10.94 6.90 3.58
N VAL A 93 -9.74 6.59 4.03
CA VAL A 93 -8.50 7.33 3.74
C VAL A 93 -7.68 6.57 2.71
N VAL A 94 -7.27 7.24 1.64
CA VAL A 94 -6.40 6.64 0.60
C VAL A 94 -4.96 6.66 1.11
N VAL A 95 -4.30 5.51 1.08
CA VAL A 95 -2.92 5.29 1.55
C VAL A 95 -2.17 4.53 0.47
N ASP A 96 -0.99 5.02 0.08
CA ASP A 96 -0.17 4.44 -0.98
C ASP A 96 1.27 4.24 -0.51
N THR A 97 1.49 3.10 0.13
CA THR A 97 2.80 2.72 0.66
C THR A 97 3.89 2.59 -0.40
N THR A 98 3.53 2.35 -1.67
CA THR A 98 4.52 2.19 -2.74
C THR A 98 5.07 3.54 -3.18
N VAL A 99 4.18 4.51 -3.40
CA VAL A 99 4.57 5.90 -3.68
C VAL A 99 5.33 6.50 -2.49
N ASP A 100 4.86 6.24 -1.27
CA ASP A 100 5.51 6.75 -0.06
C ASP A 100 6.89 6.16 0.18
N ALA A 101 7.08 4.85 -0.06
CA ALA A 101 8.41 4.25 0.00
C ALA A 101 9.38 4.89 -1.02
N ALA A 102 8.89 5.17 -2.24
CA ALA A 102 9.70 5.81 -3.28
C ALA A 102 10.08 7.25 -2.89
N TYR A 103 9.12 8.05 -2.40
CA TYR A 103 9.38 9.42 -1.94
C TYR A 103 10.30 9.45 -0.71
N ASN A 104 10.11 8.54 0.24
CA ASN A 104 10.98 8.39 1.41
C ASN A 104 12.43 8.12 0.99
N LYS A 105 12.66 7.15 0.10
CA LYS A 105 13.98 6.83 -0.43
C LYS A 105 14.64 8.00 -1.18
N ALA A 106 13.83 8.85 -1.81
CA ALA A 106 14.28 10.05 -2.50
C ALA A 106 14.45 11.29 -1.58
N ASN A 107 14.24 11.16 -0.26
CA ASN A 107 14.19 12.27 0.69
C ASN A 107 13.18 13.36 0.31
N MET A 108 12.09 12.97 -0.36
CA MET A 108 10.98 13.85 -0.71
C MET A 108 9.93 13.86 0.39
N LYS A 109 9.21 14.97 0.53
CA LYS A 109 8.07 15.05 1.44
C LYS A 109 6.89 14.29 0.86
N PHE A 110 6.16 13.60 1.73
CA PHE A 110 4.94 12.89 1.41
C PHE A 110 3.96 12.93 2.60
N ASN A 111 2.70 12.65 2.33
CA ASN A 111 1.65 12.58 3.34
C ASN A 111 1.06 11.18 3.36
N PHE A 112 0.78 10.64 4.55
CA PHE A 112 0.10 9.37 4.74
C PHE A 112 -1.24 9.32 3.98
N SER A 113 -2.09 10.33 4.15
CA SER A 113 -3.36 10.47 3.44
C SER A 113 -3.15 11.10 2.07
N LYS A 114 -3.65 10.44 1.02
CA LYS A 114 -3.65 10.95 -0.35
C LYS A 114 -4.92 11.70 -0.70
N THR A 115 -4.82 12.57 -1.70
CA THR A 115 -5.99 13.24 -2.28
C THR A 115 -6.77 12.21 -3.12
N LYS A 116 -8.05 11.98 -2.78
CA LYS A 116 -8.87 10.98 -3.47
C LYS A 116 -9.00 11.20 -4.97
N SER A 117 -9.02 12.45 -5.43
CA SER A 117 -9.14 12.80 -6.86
C SER A 117 -7.93 12.37 -7.69
N ASP A 118 -6.80 12.10 -7.06
CA ASP A 118 -5.56 11.67 -7.72
C ASP A 118 -5.59 10.17 -8.06
N TYR A 119 -6.64 9.44 -7.63
CA TYR A 119 -6.77 8.00 -7.76
C TYR A 119 -8.09 7.63 -8.44
N THR A 120 -8.01 6.83 -9.49
CA THR A 120 -9.16 6.29 -10.21
C THR A 120 -9.24 4.78 -9.97
N LYS A 121 -10.22 4.38 -9.15
CA LYS A 121 -10.46 2.99 -8.77
C LYS A 121 -11.08 2.19 -9.92
N VAL A 122 -10.56 0.99 -10.17
CA VAL A 122 -11.11 0.02 -11.12
C VAL A 122 -11.65 -1.21 -10.39
N TYR A 123 -10.90 -1.77 -9.43
CA TYR A 123 -11.33 -2.89 -8.59
C TYR A 123 -11.01 -2.62 -7.11
N GLU A 124 -11.83 -3.17 -6.21
CA GLU A 124 -11.56 -3.24 -4.77
C GLU A 124 -11.85 -4.64 -4.22
N TYR A 125 -11.08 -5.04 -3.21
CA TYR A 125 -11.13 -6.33 -2.50
C TYR A 125 -10.89 -6.11 -1.01
#